data_AF-A0A2S2PG71-F1
#
_entry.id   AF-A0A2S2PG71-F1
#
_cell.length_a   1.000
_cell.length_b   1.000
_cell.length_c   1.000
_cell.angle_alpha   90.00
_cell.angle_beta   90.00
_cell.angle_gamma   90.00
#
_symmetry.space_group_name_H-M   'P 1'
#
loop_
_entity.id
_entity.type
_entity.pdbx_description
1 polymer ?
#
loop_
_entity_poly.entity_id
_entity_poly.type
_entity_poly.pdbx_seq_one_letter_code
_entity_poly.pdbx_strand_id
1 'polypeptide(L)'
;MNPVIITPEIYDIFETKIEDGISYRQRHNLASVAKILQYASNKKGYKDEIHLKCMNPFILDCYTKLKLFFHNCTNVDDPEVYYNVNEFTDVTLLTKPTINITLQEIQETHSLLLDNIDQVAPDPYDPIHQLLDELGPSAPTISQLYGSDDDDVIVQRRIATVQVCLTLSDKFEPNTTTASVTKLFIK
;
A
#
# COMPACT_ATOMS: atom_id res chain seq x y z
N MET A 1 6.27 5.20 13.33
CA MET A 1 6.66 4.57 14.61
C MET A 1 6.35 5.42 15.84
N ASN A 2 6.50 6.75 15.83
CA ASN A 2 6.26 7.55 17.05
C ASN A 2 4.84 7.41 17.67
N PRO A 3 3.75 7.36 16.87
CA PRO A 3 2.39 7.10 17.41
C PRO A 3 2.28 5.76 18.12
N VAL A 4 2.94 4.73 17.58
CA VAL A 4 2.96 3.36 18.11
C VAL A 4 3.60 3.31 19.51
N ILE A 5 4.61 4.15 19.78
CA ILE A 5 5.25 4.24 21.11
C ILE A 5 4.33 4.91 22.13
N ILE A 6 3.56 5.92 21.72
CA ILE A 6 2.73 6.73 22.62
C ILE A 6 1.41 6.02 22.98
N THR A 7 0.82 5.32 22.01
CA THR A 7 -0.43 4.58 22.17
C THR A 7 -0.31 3.13 21.72
N PRO A 8 0.56 2.32 22.36
CA PRO A 8 0.83 0.96 21.93
C PRO A 8 -0.39 0.02 22.03
N GLU A 9 -1.40 0.40 22.82
CA GLU A 9 -2.68 -0.31 22.96
C GLU A 9 -3.57 -0.28 21.70
N ILE A 10 -3.38 0.70 20.82
CA ILE A 10 -4.14 0.84 19.55
C ILE A 10 -3.48 0.03 18.42
N TYR A 11 -2.21 -0.33 18.58
CA TYR A 11 -1.39 -0.98 17.57
C TYR A 11 -1.06 -2.44 17.91
N ASP A 12 -1.87 -3.08 18.76
CA ASP A 12 -1.76 -4.49 19.15
C ASP A 12 -0.35 -4.92 19.61
N ILE A 13 0.38 -4.05 20.31
CA ILE A 13 1.74 -4.39 20.79
C ILE A 13 1.68 -5.35 22.00
N PHE A 14 0.58 -5.35 22.75
CA PHE A 14 0.45 -6.17 23.94
C PHE A 14 -0.18 -7.53 23.60
N GLU A 15 0.51 -8.62 23.94
CA GLU A 15 0.00 -9.99 23.78
C GLU A 15 -1.27 -10.24 24.61
N THR A 16 -1.35 -9.61 25.79
CA THR A 16 -2.52 -9.67 26.67
C THR A 16 -3.25 -8.34 26.63
N LYS A 17 -4.55 -8.37 26.33
CA LYS A 17 -5.40 -7.16 26.43
C LYS A 17 -5.28 -6.60 27.85
N ILE A 18 -4.72 -5.41 27.96
CA ILE A 18 -4.65 -4.70 29.24
C ILE A 18 -6.08 -4.24 29.55
N GLU A 19 -6.79 -4.94 30.43
CA GLU A 19 -8.20 -4.68 30.74
C GLU A 19 -8.46 -3.22 31.15
N ASP A 20 -7.52 -2.61 31.87
CA ASP A 20 -7.58 -1.21 32.33
C ASP A 20 -6.84 -0.22 31.41
N GLY A 21 -6.29 -0.67 30.29
CA GLY A 21 -5.43 0.11 29.41
C GLY A 21 -4.15 0.65 30.08
N ILE A 22 -3.46 1.58 29.41
CA ILE A 22 -2.23 2.19 29.94
C ILE A 22 -2.58 3.34 30.89
N SER A 23 -2.00 3.34 32.09
CA SER A 23 -2.19 4.42 33.05
C SER A 23 -1.65 5.75 32.53
N TYR A 24 -2.19 6.87 33.03
CA TYR A 24 -1.74 8.22 32.68
C TYR A 24 -0.22 8.40 32.85
N ARG A 25 0.35 7.87 33.95
CA ARG A 25 1.79 7.97 34.23
C ARG A 25 2.63 7.18 33.22
N GLN A 26 2.21 5.97 32.85
CA GLN A 26 2.90 5.17 31.84
C GLN A 26 2.85 5.87 30.48
N ARG A 27 1.67 6.40 30.08
CA ARG A 27 1.53 7.17 28.83
C ARG A 27 2.41 8.42 28.82
N HIS A 28 2.50 9.13 29.94
CA HIS A 28 3.39 10.30 30.07
C HIS A 28 4.88 9.92 29.91
N ASN A 29 5.31 8.80 30.49
CA ASN A 29 6.67 8.30 30.33
C ASN A 29 6.96 7.92 28.87
N LEU A 30 6.06 7.19 28.23
CA LEU A 30 6.17 6.82 26.81
C LEU A 30 6.23 8.06 25.90
N ALA A 31 5.38 9.06 26.15
CA ALA A 31 5.40 10.33 25.45
C ALA A 31 6.74 11.08 25.62
N SER A 32 7.36 10.99 26.79
CA SER A 32 8.67 11.60 27.05
C SER A 32 9.78 10.90 26.27
N VAL A 33 9.77 9.56 26.22
CA VAL A 33 10.71 8.76 25.40
C VAL A 33 10.51 9.06 23.91
N ALA A 34 9.26 9.08 23.45
CA ALA A 34 8.87 9.47 22.10
C ALA A 34 9.37 10.87 21.72
N LYS A 35 9.31 11.85 22.62
CA LYS A 35 9.83 13.22 22.41
C LYS A 35 11.35 13.19 22.20
N ILE A 36 12.09 12.44 22.99
CA ILE A 36 13.56 12.32 22.87
C ILE A 36 13.92 11.65 21.53
N LEU A 37 13.25 10.55 21.17
CA LEU A 37 13.46 9.89 19.88
C LEU A 37 13.14 10.81 18.71
N GLN A 38 12.05 11.58 18.79
CA GLN A 38 11.69 12.57 17.77
C GLN A 38 12.77 13.66 17.65
N TYR A 39 13.31 14.14 18.76
CA TYR A 39 14.38 15.14 18.76
C TYR A 39 15.66 14.59 18.14
N ALA A 40 16.03 13.36 18.52
CA ALA A 40 17.17 12.66 17.94
C ALA A 40 16.99 12.49 16.43
N SER A 41 15.85 11.96 15.95
CA SER A 41 15.58 11.77 14.51
C SER A 41 15.69 13.06 13.69
N ASN A 42 15.34 14.22 14.27
CA ASN A 42 15.38 15.52 13.58
C ASN A 42 16.65 16.33 13.84
N LYS A 43 17.63 15.78 14.56
CA LYS A 43 18.82 16.53 15.02
C LYS A 43 18.44 17.83 15.76
N LYS A 44 17.37 17.78 16.56
CA LYS A 44 16.89 18.87 17.41
C LYS A 44 17.28 18.59 18.87
N GLY A 45 17.26 19.61 19.70
CA GLY A 45 17.48 19.50 21.15
C GLY A 45 16.59 20.47 21.90
N TYR A 46 16.61 20.39 23.23
CA TYR A 46 15.90 21.32 24.10
C TYR A 46 16.51 22.71 23.98
N LYS A 47 15.67 23.72 23.71
CA LYS A 47 16.07 25.13 23.54
C LYS A 47 15.54 26.01 24.66
N ASP A 48 14.28 25.82 25.03
CA ASP A 48 13.58 26.67 26.00
C ASP A 48 13.63 26.04 27.41
N GLU A 49 13.62 24.71 27.49
CA GLU A 49 13.71 23.97 28.75
C GLU A 49 15.16 23.90 29.25
N ILE A 50 15.62 24.95 29.95
CA ILE A 50 17.01 25.11 30.44
C ILE A 50 17.49 23.87 31.21
N HIS A 51 16.64 23.32 32.08
CA HIS A 51 16.97 22.15 32.90
C HIS A 51 17.16 20.85 32.08
N LEU A 52 16.66 20.79 30.84
CA LEU A 52 16.80 19.63 29.96
C LEU A 52 17.92 19.81 28.92
N LYS A 53 18.55 20.98 28.82
CA LYS A 53 19.67 21.22 27.89
C LYS A 53 20.86 20.27 28.12
N CYS A 54 21.05 19.80 29.35
CA CYS A 54 22.07 18.81 29.69
C CYS A 54 21.89 17.47 28.95
N MET A 55 20.69 17.18 28.44
CA MET A 55 20.40 15.97 27.65
C MET A 55 20.77 16.11 26.17
N ASN A 56 21.05 17.32 25.67
CA ASN A 56 21.36 17.53 24.26
C ASN A 56 22.55 16.70 23.73
N PRO A 57 23.64 16.48 24.50
CA PRO A 57 24.70 15.54 24.09
C PRO A 57 24.18 14.12 23.86
N PHE A 58 23.34 13.60 24.77
CA PHE A 58 22.72 12.28 24.62
C PHE A 58 21.80 12.20 23.40
N ILE A 59 21.05 13.27 23.11
CA ILE A 59 20.21 13.33 21.91
C ILE A 59 21.06 13.31 20.63
N LEU A 60 22.22 13.98 20.63
CA LEU A 60 23.14 13.98 19.49
C LEU A 60 23.77 12.60 19.26
N ASP A 61 24.09 11.87 20.33
CA ASP A 61 24.55 10.48 20.24
C ASP A 61 23.47 9.58 19.66
N CYS A 62 22.22 9.73 20.13
CA CYS A 62 21.06 9.02 19.58
C CYS A 62 20.84 9.35 18.09
N TYR A 63 20.98 10.62 17.69
CA TYR A 63 20.89 11.02 16.28
C TYR A 63 21.91 10.27 15.42
N THR A 64 23.16 10.14 15.90
CA THR A 64 24.21 9.46 15.15
C THR A 64 23.88 7.97 14.95
N LYS A 65 23.35 7.31 15.98
CA LYS A 65 22.87 5.92 15.89
C LYS A 65 21.69 5.77 14.94
N LEU A 66 20.69 6.66 15.05
CA LEU A 66 19.52 6.65 14.17
C LEU A 66 19.89 6.93 12.71
N LYS A 67 20.85 7.82 12.46
CA LYS A 67 21.34 8.08 11.10
C LYS A 67 21.92 6.82 10.47
N LEU A 68 22.74 6.07 11.22
CA LEU A 68 23.29 4.80 10.74
C LEU A 68 22.18 3.76 10.53
N PHE A 69 21.23 3.67 11.46
CA PHE A 69 20.07 2.80 11.32
C PHE A 69 19.27 3.09 10.06
N PHE A 70 18.88 4.35 9.81
CA PHE A 70 18.13 4.72 8.62
C PHE A 70 18.91 4.47 7.33
N HIS A 71 20.22 4.71 7.33
CA HIS A 71 21.07 4.37 6.19
C HIS A 71 21.04 2.87 5.87
N ASN A 72 21.14 2.03 6.90
CA ASN A 72 21.06 0.59 6.72
C ASN A 72 19.66 0.14 6.26
N CYS A 73 18.59 0.80 6.74
CA CYS A 73 17.22 0.51 6.27
C CYS A 73 17.00 0.87 4.80
N THR A 74 17.75 1.83 4.25
CA THR A 74 17.68 2.17 2.82
C THR A 74 18.55 1.28 1.94
N ASN A 75 19.44 0.50 2.54
CA ASN A 75 20.32 -0.41 1.81
C ASN A 75 19.58 -1.75 1.60
N VAL A 76 18.67 -1.74 0.63
CA VAL A 76 17.87 -2.91 0.22
C VAL A 76 18.15 -3.23 -1.23
N ASP A 77 17.96 -4.49 -1.61
CA ASP A 77 18.10 -4.93 -3.00
C ASP A 77 17.00 -4.30 -3.87
N ASP A 78 17.29 -4.16 -5.16
CA ASP A 78 16.30 -3.74 -6.13
C ASP A 78 15.12 -4.73 -6.16
N PRO A 79 13.87 -4.26 -6.39
CA PRO A 79 12.69 -5.11 -6.38
C PRO A 79 12.78 -6.32 -7.32
N GLU A 80 13.39 -6.15 -8.49
CA GLU A 80 13.60 -7.21 -9.48
C GLU A 80 14.46 -8.34 -8.94
N VAL A 81 15.51 -7.99 -8.18
CA VAL A 81 16.41 -8.95 -7.53
C VAL A 81 15.70 -9.62 -6.35
N TYR A 82 15.03 -8.84 -5.51
CA TYR A 82 14.39 -9.33 -4.29
C TYR A 82 13.20 -10.26 -4.59
N TYR A 83 12.34 -9.89 -5.54
CA TYR A 83 11.19 -10.70 -5.95
C TYR A 83 11.53 -11.70 -7.05
N ASN A 84 12.77 -11.71 -7.55
CA ASN A 84 13.21 -12.55 -8.67
C ASN A 84 12.29 -12.41 -9.89
N VAL A 85 11.90 -11.17 -10.20
CA VAL A 85 11.02 -10.81 -11.32
C VAL A 85 11.86 -10.22 -12.45
N ASN A 86 11.59 -10.68 -13.66
CA ASN A 86 12.18 -10.20 -14.90
C ASN A 86 11.09 -10.04 -15.98
N GLU A 87 11.47 -9.54 -17.14
CA GLU A 87 10.58 -9.27 -18.29
C GLU A 87 9.76 -10.49 -18.76
N PHE A 88 10.23 -11.71 -18.47
CA PHE A 88 9.55 -12.96 -18.87
C PHE A 88 8.78 -13.61 -17.74
N THR A 89 8.80 -13.05 -16.54
CA THR A 89 8.20 -13.69 -15.35
C THR A 89 6.71 -13.91 -15.58
N ASP A 90 6.01 -12.93 -16.14
CA ASP A 90 4.59 -13.03 -16.47
C ASP A 90 4.28 -14.10 -17.52
N VAL A 91 5.17 -14.27 -18.52
CA VAL A 91 5.04 -15.30 -19.57
C VAL A 91 5.34 -16.71 -19.04
N THR A 92 6.17 -16.81 -18.00
CA THR A 92 6.52 -18.07 -17.36
C THR A 92 5.61 -18.46 -16.20
N LEU A 93 4.67 -17.58 -15.79
CA LEU A 93 3.70 -17.90 -14.75
C LEU A 93 2.74 -19.00 -15.23
N LEU A 94 2.88 -20.19 -14.65
CA LEU A 94 1.98 -21.33 -14.90
C LEU A 94 0.54 -21.07 -14.42
N THR A 95 0.38 -20.18 -13.44
CA THR A 95 -0.90 -19.84 -12.84
C THR A 95 -1.28 -18.41 -13.16
N LYS A 96 -2.48 -18.19 -13.71
CA LYS A 96 -2.99 -16.84 -13.96
C LYS A 96 -3.15 -16.07 -12.65
N PRO A 97 -2.72 -14.79 -12.58
CA PRO A 97 -2.88 -14.00 -11.37
C PRO A 97 -4.37 -13.77 -11.08
N THR A 98 -4.72 -13.80 -9.79
CA THR A 98 -6.09 -13.59 -9.31
C THR A 98 -6.16 -12.37 -8.40
N ILE A 99 -7.15 -11.51 -8.62
CA ILE A 99 -7.45 -10.37 -7.75
C ILE A 99 -8.71 -10.69 -6.94
N ASN A 100 -8.61 -10.57 -5.63
CA ASN A 100 -9.77 -10.59 -4.73
C ASN A 100 -10.15 -9.13 -4.44
N ILE A 101 -11.34 -8.74 -4.86
CA ILE A 101 -11.82 -7.35 -4.79
C ILE A 101 -13.32 -7.35 -4.48
N THR A 102 -13.80 -6.34 -3.76
CA THR A 102 -15.23 -6.14 -3.50
C THR A 102 -15.92 -5.43 -4.66
N LEU A 103 -17.25 -5.58 -4.76
CA LEU A 103 -18.02 -4.86 -5.78
C LEU A 103 -17.92 -3.33 -5.65
N GLN A 104 -17.85 -2.84 -4.41
CA GLN A 104 -17.62 -1.42 -4.14
C GLN A 104 -16.25 -0.96 -4.66
N GLU A 105 -15.19 -1.71 -4.36
CA GLU A 105 -13.84 -1.38 -4.83
C GLU A 105 -13.74 -1.39 -6.36
N ILE A 106 -14.44 -2.30 -7.05
CA ILE A 106 -14.53 -2.29 -8.53
C ILE A 106 -15.13 -0.99 -9.04
N GLN A 107 -16.30 -0.60 -8.50
CA GLN A 107 -16.98 0.62 -8.90
C GLN A 107 -16.10 1.85 -8.63
N GLU A 108 -15.57 1.98 -7.42
CA GLU A 108 -14.74 3.12 -7.00
C GLU A 108 -13.47 3.22 -7.85
N THR A 109 -12.80 2.10 -8.11
CA THR A 109 -11.59 2.07 -8.94
C THR A 109 -11.89 2.55 -10.36
N HIS A 110 -12.98 2.07 -10.98
CA HIS A 110 -13.37 2.50 -12.32
C HIS A 110 -13.75 3.99 -12.34
N SER A 111 -14.55 4.47 -11.38
CA SER A 111 -14.90 5.90 -11.27
C SER A 111 -13.65 6.78 -11.14
N LEU A 112 -12.73 6.42 -10.25
CA LEU A 112 -11.48 7.17 -10.04
C LEU A 112 -10.62 7.22 -11.30
N LEU A 113 -10.56 6.13 -12.07
CA LEU A 113 -9.84 6.09 -13.34
C LEU A 113 -10.48 7.02 -14.38
N LEU A 114 -11.80 6.97 -14.57
CA LEU A 114 -12.49 7.84 -15.52
C LEU A 114 -12.30 9.33 -15.17
N ASP A 115 -12.39 9.69 -13.89
CA ASP A 115 -12.27 11.06 -13.43
C ASP A 115 -10.85 11.63 -13.59
N ASN A 116 -9.82 10.77 -13.62
CA ASN A 116 -8.42 11.19 -13.57
C ASN A 116 -7.57 10.61 -14.71
N ILE A 117 -8.20 10.13 -15.79
CA ILE A 117 -7.48 9.41 -16.85
C ILE A 117 -6.39 10.24 -17.51
N ASP A 118 -6.62 11.54 -17.67
CA ASP A 118 -5.63 12.48 -18.24
C ASP A 118 -4.35 12.61 -17.39
N GLN A 119 -4.43 12.33 -16.08
CA GLN A 119 -3.27 12.35 -15.19
C GLN A 119 -2.58 10.98 -15.12
N VAL A 120 -3.35 9.90 -15.21
CA VAL A 120 -2.85 8.52 -15.14
C VAL A 120 -2.17 8.13 -16.45
N ALA A 121 -2.81 8.43 -17.58
CA ALA A 121 -2.36 8.11 -18.94
C ALA A 121 -2.48 9.35 -19.85
N PRO A 122 -1.54 10.30 -19.75
CA PRO A 122 -1.58 11.55 -20.53
C PRO A 122 -1.36 11.32 -22.03
N ASP A 123 -0.80 10.17 -22.42
CA ASP A 123 -0.68 9.78 -23.82
C ASP A 123 -2.04 9.27 -24.33
N PRO A 124 -2.64 9.92 -25.34
CA PRO A 124 -3.91 9.46 -25.93
C PRO A 124 -3.81 8.08 -26.60
N TYR A 125 -2.60 7.58 -26.88
CA TYR A 125 -2.37 6.27 -27.48
C TYR A 125 -2.11 5.16 -26.45
N ASP A 126 -2.21 5.44 -25.15
CA ASP A 126 -2.09 4.43 -24.11
C ASP A 126 -3.21 3.37 -24.24
N PRO A 127 -2.89 2.06 -24.20
CA PRO A 127 -3.87 0.97 -24.29
C PRO A 127 -5.01 1.06 -23.26
N ILE A 128 -4.81 1.74 -22.12
CA ILE A 128 -5.84 1.91 -21.09
C ILE A 128 -7.06 2.69 -21.60
N HIS A 129 -6.88 3.66 -22.50
CA HIS A 129 -7.99 4.43 -23.08
C HIS A 129 -8.94 3.52 -23.84
N GLN A 130 -8.38 2.59 -24.64
CA GLN A 130 -9.19 1.58 -25.34
C GLN A 130 -9.92 0.66 -24.35
N LEU A 131 -9.27 0.24 -23.26
CA LEU A 131 -9.91 -0.60 -22.25
C LEU A 131 -11.09 0.11 -21.58
N LEU A 132 -10.94 1.38 -21.21
CA LEU A 132 -11.99 2.17 -20.59
C LEU A 132 -13.14 2.43 -21.56
N ASP A 133 -12.85 2.74 -22.82
CA ASP A 133 -13.88 2.91 -23.86
C ASP A 133 -14.75 1.65 -24.03
N GLU A 134 -14.15 0.46 -23.94
CA GLU A 134 -14.87 -0.81 -24.01
C GLU A 134 -15.65 -1.15 -22.73
N LEU A 135 -15.16 -0.72 -21.57
CA LEU A 135 -15.87 -0.86 -20.29
C LEU A 135 -17.05 0.12 -20.16
N GLY A 136 -17.04 1.19 -20.94
CA GLY A 136 -18.11 2.16 -21.06
C GLY A 136 -17.80 3.49 -20.36
N PRO A 137 -18.60 4.54 -20.64
CA PRO A 137 -18.29 5.91 -20.23
C PRO A 137 -18.56 6.19 -18.73
N SER A 138 -19.12 5.24 -18.00
CA SER A 138 -19.46 5.38 -16.59
C SER A 138 -19.19 4.08 -15.85
N ALA A 139 -18.69 4.20 -14.62
CA ALA A 139 -18.54 3.04 -13.76
C ALA A 139 -19.89 2.34 -13.52
N PRO A 140 -19.94 1.00 -13.59
CA PRO A 140 -21.16 0.25 -13.34
C PRO A 140 -21.59 0.38 -11.88
N THR A 141 -22.90 0.45 -11.65
CA THR A 141 -23.46 0.47 -10.30
C THR A 141 -23.27 -0.89 -9.62
N ILE A 142 -23.15 -0.91 -8.29
CA ILE A 142 -23.08 -2.15 -7.48
C ILE A 142 -24.17 -3.15 -7.85
N SER A 143 -25.41 -2.67 -8.04
CA SER A 143 -26.56 -3.47 -8.46
C SER A 143 -26.37 -4.12 -9.84
N GLN A 144 -25.75 -3.40 -10.79
CA GLN A 144 -25.43 -3.92 -12.13
C GLN A 144 -24.34 -4.99 -12.06
N LEU A 145 -23.32 -4.78 -11.23
CA LEU A 145 -22.23 -5.75 -11.02
C LEU A 145 -22.72 -7.04 -10.35
N TYR A 146 -23.70 -6.94 -9.45
CA TYR A 146 -24.27 -8.10 -8.76
C TYR A 146 -25.41 -8.77 -9.56
N GLY A 147 -26.02 -8.06 -10.51
CA GLY A 147 -27.16 -8.55 -11.29
C GLY A 147 -28.48 -8.56 -10.50
N SER A 148 -28.67 -7.59 -9.60
CA SER A 148 -29.91 -7.42 -8.84
C SER A 148 -30.55 -6.07 -9.13
N ASP A 149 -31.86 -6.05 -9.37
CA ASP A 149 -32.65 -4.81 -9.55
C ASP A 149 -33.20 -4.26 -8.20
N ASP A 150 -32.59 -4.65 -7.07
CA ASP A 150 -33.04 -4.23 -5.74
C ASP A 150 -32.45 -2.86 -5.36
N ASP A 151 -33.33 -1.88 -5.15
CA ASP A 151 -32.99 -0.51 -4.78
C ASP A 151 -32.96 -0.30 -3.25
N ASP A 152 -33.21 -1.34 -2.45
CA ASP A 152 -33.15 -1.21 -0.99
C ASP A 152 -31.73 -0.86 -0.50
N VAL A 153 -31.60 0.28 0.17
CA VAL A 153 -30.31 0.84 0.66
C VAL A 153 -29.54 -0.15 1.54
N ILE A 154 -30.27 -0.93 2.36
CA ILE A 154 -29.67 -1.94 3.24
C ILE A 154 -29.11 -3.11 2.41
N VAL A 155 -29.81 -3.49 1.36
CA VAL A 155 -29.41 -4.56 0.44
C VAL A 155 -28.20 -4.12 -0.37
N GLN A 156 -28.22 -2.91 -0.93
CA GLN A 156 -27.08 -2.33 -1.65
C GLN A 156 -25.80 -2.27 -0.79
N ARG A 157 -25.91 -1.85 0.49
CA ARG A 157 -24.74 -1.83 1.39
C ARG A 157 -24.18 -3.23 1.66
N ARG A 158 -25.02 -4.27 1.69
CA ARG A 158 -24.56 -5.65 1.84
C ARG A 158 -23.89 -6.17 0.57
N ILE A 159 -24.49 -5.87 -0.58
CA ILE A 159 -23.97 -6.27 -1.89
C ILE A 159 -22.61 -5.59 -2.16
N ALA A 160 -22.45 -4.33 -1.75
CA ALA A 160 -21.20 -3.58 -1.88
C ALA A 160 -19.99 -4.32 -1.31
N THR A 161 -20.18 -5.03 -0.19
CA THR A 161 -19.13 -5.78 0.51
C THR A 161 -18.85 -7.18 -0.06
N VAL A 162 -19.61 -7.62 -1.06
CA VAL A 162 -19.43 -8.94 -1.68
C VAL A 162 -18.07 -8.99 -2.36
N GLN A 163 -17.27 -9.99 -2.00
CA GLN A 163 -15.97 -10.25 -2.62
C GLN A 163 -16.13 -11.13 -3.86
N VAL A 164 -15.42 -10.76 -4.91
CA VAL A 164 -15.28 -11.51 -6.14
C VAL A 164 -13.81 -11.79 -6.41
N CYS A 165 -13.53 -12.97 -6.96
CA CYS A 165 -12.21 -13.35 -7.40
C CYS A 165 -12.16 -13.26 -8.93
N LEU A 166 -11.33 -12.35 -9.43
CA LEU A 166 -11.13 -12.11 -10.85
C LEU A 166 -9.82 -12.78 -11.27
N THR A 167 -9.89 -13.67 -12.26
CA THR A 167 -8.68 -14.23 -12.89
C THR A 167 -8.28 -13.32 -14.04
N LEU A 168 -7.06 -12.79 -14.00
CA LEU A 168 -6.57 -11.87 -15.01
C LEU A 168 -6.14 -12.63 -16.26
N SER A 169 -6.41 -12.01 -17.40
CA SER A 169 -5.93 -12.45 -18.72
C SER A 169 -5.41 -11.23 -19.46
N ASP A 170 -4.25 -11.36 -20.07
CA ASP A 170 -3.72 -10.32 -20.93
C ASP A 170 -4.54 -10.26 -22.23
N LYS A 171 -4.98 -9.05 -22.57
CA LYS A 171 -5.76 -8.74 -23.77
C LYS A 171 -4.87 -8.32 -24.94
N PHE A 172 -3.71 -7.73 -24.65
CA PHE A 172 -2.83 -7.13 -25.63
C PHE A 172 -1.58 -7.97 -25.90
N GLU A 173 -1.59 -9.27 -25.51
CA GLU A 173 -0.49 -10.17 -25.86
C GLU A 173 -0.13 -9.98 -27.34
N PRO A 174 1.15 -9.70 -27.65
CA PRO A 174 1.55 -9.64 -29.04
C PRO A 174 1.25 -11.02 -29.62
N ASN A 175 0.47 -11.04 -30.72
CA ASN A 175 0.36 -12.20 -31.60
C ASN A 175 1.77 -12.57 -32.10
N THR A 176 2.56 -13.23 -31.28
CA THR A 176 3.76 -13.95 -31.68
C THR A 176 3.31 -15.28 -32.27
N THR A 177 2.52 -15.17 -33.34
CA THR A 177 2.36 -16.22 -34.32
C THR A 177 3.77 -16.55 -34.84
N THR A 178 4.37 -17.60 -34.26
CA THR A 178 5.26 -18.56 -34.94
C THR A 178 6.70 -18.17 -35.32
N ALA A 179 7.34 -17.15 -34.72
CA ALA A 179 8.74 -16.83 -35.10
C ALA A 179 9.83 -17.01 -34.03
N SER A 180 9.51 -17.10 -32.72
CA SER A 180 10.56 -17.11 -31.68
C SER A 180 10.57 -18.34 -30.76
N VAL A 181 9.47 -19.08 -30.62
CA VAL A 181 9.43 -20.24 -29.71
C VAL A 181 10.31 -21.40 -30.22
N THR A 182 10.57 -21.47 -31.53
CA THR A 182 11.46 -22.51 -32.11
C THR A 182 12.95 -22.23 -31.89
N LYS A 183 13.34 -21.02 -31.45
CA LYS A 183 14.76 -20.71 -31.14
C LYS A 183 15.14 -20.95 -29.68
N LEU A 184 14.18 -21.20 -28.80
CA LEU A 184 14.42 -21.54 -27.39
C LEU A 184 14.77 -23.03 -27.19
N PHE A 185 14.61 -23.88 -28.21
CA PHE A 185 14.90 -25.31 -28.15
C PHE A 185 15.92 -25.79 -29.21
N ILE A 186 16.95 -24.99 -29.52
CA ILE A 186 18.06 -25.47 -30.35
C ILE A 186 19.36 -25.49 -29.55
N LYS A 187 19.59 -26.70 -29.01
CA LYS A 187 20.82 -27.40 -28.59
C LYS A 187 21.70 -26.82 -27.48
#